data_AF-A0A7V7MQU5-F1
#
_entry.id   AF-A0A7V7MQU5-F1
#
_cell.length_a   1.000
_cell.length_b   1.000
_cell.length_c   1.000
_cell.angle_alpha   90.00
_cell.angle_beta   90.00
_cell.angle_gamma   90.00
#
_symmetry.space_group_name_H-M   'P 1'
#
loop_
_entity.id
_entity.type
_entity.pdbx_description
1 polymer ?
#
loop_
_entity_poly.entity_id
_entity_poly.type
_entity_poly.pdbx_seq_one_letter_code
_entity_poly.pdbx_strand_id
1 'polypeptide(L)'
;MPSGFQHLWLKIESLPWLESQNPQTADPSPSAQRKTMLRIRSLFLAGLCTLGLSPGLTSQEYLTIAYESFDYAAGPLQDMNGGLGWAVDWWSGDLGDHAMVTDPGFDGVGLKATTQIEHGGSYRTLDNAGFDPILDAGRFGLDGTEIWLSFECERDLFSDDWYGGISLYEQWVGEKLFVGSPWGGDEWGLDLPFVLFPGVVIGTNCSVKATLWMQVRFLPGDEEVNLWVDPATDYPTTTPDVQMFFPDFRFNEIRLQSGSGVTTGFHFDNISITTPNFRPVLAVSNLIGGQVADFNLSNFTPNSTAYLIYSPFGPGPTQTAYGTMDLTMPVTVLPQLTTDANGDALLQAPVPPSATGRTLWFQALDFAQPMFSNMVEQVVG
;
A
#
# COMPACT_ATOMS: atom_id res chain seq x y z
N MET A 1 32.86 14.48 -6.15
CA MET A 1 32.56 13.07 -5.81
C MET A 1 33.69 12.22 -6.38
N PRO A 2 34.39 11.39 -5.60
CA PRO A 2 35.55 10.68 -6.12
C PRO A 2 35.13 9.53 -7.05
N SER A 3 35.74 9.52 -8.22
CA SER A 3 35.46 8.73 -9.42
C SER A 3 35.99 7.29 -9.35
N GLY A 4 35.56 6.51 -8.35
CA GLY A 4 36.17 5.21 -8.07
C GLY A 4 35.21 4.10 -7.68
N PHE A 5 34.10 3.88 -8.40
CA PHE A 5 33.19 2.75 -8.14
C PHE A 5 32.48 2.22 -9.41
N GLN A 6 33.22 2.00 -10.51
CA GLN A 6 32.69 1.43 -11.76
C GLN A 6 33.07 -0.05 -12.01
N HIS A 7 33.60 -0.79 -11.04
CA HIS A 7 34.20 -2.12 -11.31
C HIS A 7 33.60 -3.28 -10.49
N LEU A 8 32.30 -3.22 -10.17
CA LEU A 8 31.58 -4.40 -9.70
C LEU A 8 30.15 -4.46 -10.26
N TRP A 9 30.04 -4.39 -11.59
CA TRP A 9 28.83 -4.82 -12.30
C TRP A 9 29.18 -5.96 -13.26
N LEU A 10 28.27 -6.94 -13.25
CA LEU A 10 28.23 -8.20 -13.97
C LEU A 10 29.09 -8.27 -15.25
N LYS A 11 29.85 -9.36 -15.38
CA LYS A 11 30.12 -9.93 -16.70
C LYS A 11 28.75 -10.27 -17.31
N ILE A 12 28.27 -9.40 -18.18
CA ILE A 12 27.20 -9.72 -19.11
C ILE A 12 27.79 -10.79 -20.02
N GLU A 13 27.56 -12.06 -19.70
CA GLU A 13 27.59 -13.08 -20.74
C GLU A 13 26.38 -12.77 -21.62
N SER A 14 26.67 -12.14 -22.76
CA SER A 14 25.73 -11.97 -23.86
C SER A 14 24.99 -13.28 -24.10
N LEU A 15 23.66 -13.20 -24.15
CA LEU A 15 22.81 -14.31 -24.58
C LEU A 15 23.30 -14.80 -25.95
N PRO A 16 23.71 -16.07 -26.12
CA PRO A 16 24.24 -16.59 -27.39
C PRO A 16 23.28 -16.53 -28.60
N TRP A 17 22.02 -16.12 -28.39
CA TRP A 17 20.97 -16.19 -29.40
C TRP A 17 20.41 -14.84 -29.87
N LEU A 18 20.91 -13.71 -29.35
CA LEU A 18 20.47 -12.37 -29.77
C LEU A 18 21.33 -11.73 -30.86
N GLU A 19 22.30 -12.47 -31.43
CA GLU A 19 23.27 -11.95 -32.41
C GLU A 19 23.08 -12.41 -33.86
N SER A 20 21.98 -13.11 -34.18
CA SER A 20 21.64 -13.36 -35.59
C SER A 20 20.38 -12.61 -35.95
N GLN A 21 20.54 -11.44 -36.58
CA GLN A 21 19.75 -10.91 -37.70
C GLN A 21 20.29 -9.52 -38.07
N ASN A 22 21.36 -9.48 -38.86
CA ASN A 22 21.77 -8.28 -39.59
C ASN A 22 22.32 -8.67 -40.97
N PRO A 23 21.53 -8.59 -42.06
CA PRO A 23 22.08 -8.51 -43.40
C PRO A 23 22.20 -7.03 -43.81
N GLN A 24 23.45 -6.57 -43.90
CA GLN A 24 23.81 -5.30 -44.52
C GLN A 24 23.69 -5.36 -46.06
N THR A 25 23.07 -4.30 -46.59
CA THR A 25 23.41 -3.53 -47.82
C THR A 25 23.26 -4.15 -49.21
N ALA A 26 22.37 -3.53 -50.01
CA ALA A 26 22.66 -3.11 -51.40
C ALA A 26 21.70 -1.97 -51.84
N ASP A 27 22.26 -0.94 -52.49
CA ASP A 27 21.65 0.27 -53.09
C ASP A 27 22.35 0.50 -54.47
N PRO A 28 22.00 1.42 -55.41
CA PRO A 28 20.70 1.96 -55.92
C PRO A 28 20.53 1.92 -57.48
N SER A 29 19.31 2.32 -57.94
CA SER A 29 18.95 3.11 -59.17
C SER A 29 18.74 2.40 -60.54
N PRO A 30 18.18 3.09 -61.59
CA PRO A 30 17.04 4.03 -61.66
C PRO A 30 16.05 3.77 -62.84
N SER A 31 14.99 4.59 -62.90
CA SER A 31 14.20 5.00 -64.09
C SER A 31 13.03 4.13 -64.60
N ALA A 32 11.82 4.71 -64.61
CA ALA A 32 11.15 5.15 -65.85
C ALA A 32 9.71 5.64 -65.57
N GLN A 33 9.40 6.83 -66.07
CA GLN A 33 8.09 7.44 -66.14
C GLN A 33 7.16 6.69 -67.12
N ARG A 34 5.85 6.61 -66.82
CA ARG A 34 4.78 7.08 -67.74
C ARG A 34 3.39 7.13 -67.10
N LYS A 35 2.84 8.35 -67.21
CA LYS A 35 1.43 8.82 -67.28
C LYS A 35 0.32 7.76 -67.37
N THR A 36 -0.79 8.05 -66.70
CA THR A 36 -2.22 8.27 -67.11
C THR A 36 -3.06 7.84 -65.87
N MET A 37 -4.14 8.46 -65.39
CA MET A 37 -5.20 9.23 -66.00
C MET A 37 -5.97 9.94 -64.86
N LEU A 38 -6.40 11.19 -65.11
CA LEU A 38 -7.26 11.99 -64.25
C LEU A 38 -8.62 11.28 -64.04
N ARG A 39 -9.03 11.04 -62.79
CA ARG A 39 -10.45 10.84 -62.44
C ARG A 39 -10.81 11.65 -61.21
N ILE A 40 -11.60 12.68 -61.46
CA ILE A 40 -12.38 13.45 -60.51
C ILE A 40 -13.30 12.51 -59.74
N ARG A 41 -13.15 12.42 -58.41
CA ARG A 41 -14.19 11.91 -57.50
C ARG A 41 -14.13 12.65 -56.16
N SER A 42 -15.19 13.42 -55.94
CA SER A 42 -15.94 13.61 -54.70
C SER A 42 -15.15 13.90 -53.40
N LEU A 43 -15.24 15.16 -52.95
CA LEU A 43 -15.06 15.51 -51.54
C LEU A 43 -16.02 14.67 -50.68
N PHE A 44 -15.46 13.77 -49.87
CA PHE A 44 -16.08 13.31 -48.64
C PHE A 44 -15.33 13.97 -47.48
N LEU A 45 -16.02 14.86 -46.77
CA LEU A 45 -15.58 15.42 -45.51
C LEU A 45 -15.64 14.29 -44.48
N ALA A 46 -14.53 13.57 -44.29
CA ALA A 46 -14.40 12.61 -43.21
C ALA A 46 -14.24 13.42 -41.91
N GLY A 47 -15.30 13.43 -41.10
CA GLY A 47 -15.23 13.90 -39.73
C GLY A 47 -14.17 13.09 -38.99
N LEU A 48 -13.09 13.77 -38.62
CA LEU A 48 -12.07 13.24 -37.73
C LEU A 48 -12.73 13.12 -36.34
N CYS A 49 -13.37 11.98 -36.06
CA CYS A 49 -13.71 11.60 -34.70
C CYS A 49 -12.39 11.38 -33.96
N THR A 50 -11.94 12.40 -33.23
CA THR A 50 -11.01 12.21 -32.13
C THR A 50 -11.70 11.32 -31.11
N LEU A 51 -11.45 10.00 -31.19
CA LEU A 51 -11.61 9.12 -30.05
C LEU A 51 -10.65 9.65 -28.98
N GLY A 52 -11.16 10.52 -28.11
CA GLY A 52 -10.50 10.83 -26.87
C GLY A 52 -10.40 9.50 -26.13
N LEU A 53 -9.20 8.92 -26.11
CA LEU A 53 -8.83 7.96 -25.10
C LEU A 53 -8.96 8.72 -23.80
N SER A 54 -10.07 8.51 -23.08
CA SER A 54 -10.13 8.85 -21.68
C SER A 54 -8.91 8.16 -21.05
N PRO A 55 -8.02 8.86 -20.33
CA PRO A 55 -7.04 8.17 -19.52
C PRO A 55 -7.82 7.18 -18.66
N GLY A 56 -7.47 5.90 -18.76
CA GLY A 56 -8.02 4.90 -17.85
C GLY A 56 -7.74 5.41 -16.45
N LEU A 57 -8.78 5.52 -15.61
CA LEU A 57 -8.58 5.78 -14.19
C LEU A 57 -7.76 4.60 -13.67
N THR A 58 -6.47 4.81 -13.43
CA THR A 58 -5.63 3.87 -12.71
C THR A 58 -6.19 3.80 -11.30
N SER A 59 -6.72 2.63 -10.90
CA SER A 59 -7.08 2.41 -9.51
C SER A 59 -5.81 2.52 -8.68
N GLN A 60 -5.77 3.48 -7.75
CA GLN A 60 -4.68 3.59 -6.80
C GLN A 60 -4.65 2.29 -5.97
N GLU A 61 -3.53 1.58 -6.04
CA GLU A 61 -3.32 0.38 -5.23
C GLU A 61 -2.87 0.79 -3.83
N TYR A 62 -3.37 0.07 -2.82
CA TYR A 62 -3.02 0.27 -1.42
C TYR A 62 -2.26 -0.95 -0.90
N LEU A 63 -1.25 -0.69 -0.07
CA LEU A 63 -0.48 -1.69 0.65
C LEU A 63 -0.95 -1.73 2.10
N THR A 64 -1.25 -2.93 2.60
CA THR A 64 -1.53 -3.13 4.03
C THR A 64 -0.24 -3.04 4.83
N ILE A 65 -0.23 -2.12 5.80
CA ILE A 65 0.82 -2.00 6.82
C ILE A 65 0.54 -3.01 7.93
N ALA A 66 -0.68 -3.01 8.48
CA ALA A 66 -1.10 -3.93 9.52
C ALA A 66 -2.60 -4.27 9.40
N TYR A 67 -2.97 -5.45 9.88
CA TYR A 67 -4.37 -5.89 9.96
C TYR A 67 -4.60 -6.76 11.20
N GLU A 68 -5.78 -6.64 11.81
CA GLU A 68 -6.24 -7.41 12.96
C GLU A 68 -7.74 -7.71 12.84
N SER A 69 -8.10 -8.98 12.87
CA SER A 69 -9.47 -9.50 12.80
C SER A 69 -10.01 -10.03 14.13
N PHE A 70 -9.17 -10.07 15.17
CA PHE A 70 -9.49 -10.67 16.46
C PHE A 70 -10.04 -12.11 16.40
N ASP A 71 -9.58 -12.89 15.41
CA ASP A 71 -9.83 -14.32 15.22
C ASP A 71 -9.15 -15.20 16.31
N TYR A 72 -9.36 -14.85 17.58
CA TYR A 72 -8.85 -15.55 18.74
C TYR A 72 -9.95 -16.34 19.44
N ALA A 73 -9.56 -17.18 20.40
CA ALA A 73 -10.51 -17.69 21.38
C ALA A 73 -10.92 -16.57 22.35
N ALA A 74 -12.15 -16.64 22.88
CA ALA A 74 -12.62 -15.69 23.88
C ALA A 74 -11.74 -15.71 25.13
N GLY A 75 -11.39 -14.54 25.66
CA GLY A 75 -10.47 -14.41 26.80
C GLY A 75 -9.70 -13.09 26.79
N PRO A 76 -8.69 -12.92 27.67
CA PRO A 76 -7.84 -11.73 27.70
C PRO A 76 -7.16 -11.48 26.36
N LEU A 77 -7.08 -10.21 25.93
CA LEU A 77 -6.40 -9.83 24.70
C LEU A 77 -4.86 -9.91 24.83
N GLN A 78 -4.34 -9.91 26.06
CA GLN A 78 -2.90 -10.02 26.34
C GLN A 78 -2.25 -11.20 25.62
N ASP A 79 -1.05 -10.96 25.07
CA ASP A 79 -0.22 -11.95 24.37
C ASP A 79 -0.86 -12.54 23.10
N MET A 80 -2.00 -12.01 22.63
CA MET A 80 -2.58 -12.40 21.36
C MET A 80 -1.79 -11.79 20.20
N ASN A 81 -1.51 -12.60 19.17
CA ASN A 81 -0.51 -12.28 18.15
C ASN A 81 -0.92 -12.59 16.70
N GLY A 82 -2.24 -12.67 16.46
CA GLY A 82 -2.82 -12.82 15.13
C GLY A 82 -2.73 -11.55 14.30
N GLY A 83 -3.39 -11.59 13.15
CA GLY A 83 -3.28 -10.53 12.15
C GLY A 83 -1.95 -10.53 11.40
N LEU A 84 -1.59 -9.37 10.84
CA LEU A 84 -0.33 -9.14 10.11
C LEU A 84 0.23 -7.75 10.41
N GLY A 85 1.55 -7.57 10.26
CA GLY A 85 2.18 -6.25 10.31
C GLY A 85 2.43 -5.69 11.71
N TRP A 86 2.45 -6.55 12.72
CA TRP A 86 2.67 -6.17 14.11
C TRP A 86 4.06 -6.59 14.58
N ALA A 87 4.78 -5.69 15.26
CA ALA A 87 6.12 -5.97 15.79
C ALA A 87 6.08 -6.82 17.07
N VAL A 88 4.96 -6.74 17.79
CA VAL A 88 4.76 -7.37 19.10
C VAL A 88 3.32 -7.86 19.27
N ASP A 89 3.15 -8.74 20.24
CA ASP A 89 1.84 -9.21 20.71
C ASP A 89 1.09 -8.05 21.40
N TRP A 90 -0.23 -8.17 21.56
CA TRP A 90 -1.02 -7.20 22.31
C TRP A 90 -0.56 -7.11 23.77
N TRP A 91 -0.32 -5.88 24.24
CA TRP A 91 -0.22 -5.58 25.67
C TRP A 91 -1.54 -4.98 26.17
N SER A 92 -2.11 -5.51 27.24
CA SER A 92 -3.47 -5.19 27.69
C SER A 92 -3.50 -4.93 29.20
N GLY A 93 -2.56 -4.12 29.71
CA GLY A 93 -2.46 -3.83 31.14
C GLY A 93 -1.68 -4.85 31.97
N ASP A 94 -1.45 -4.53 33.23
CA ASP A 94 -0.61 -5.34 34.13
C ASP A 94 -1.22 -6.73 34.44
N LEU A 95 -2.55 -6.83 34.41
CA LEU A 95 -3.29 -8.08 34.57
C LEU A 95 -3.67 -8.71 33.22
N GLY A 96 -3.32 -8.06 32.12
CA GLY A 96 -3.62 -8.49 30.75
C GLY A 96 -5.09 -8.35 30.33
N ASP A 97 -5.89 -7.65 31.13
CA ASP A 97 -7.34 -7.64 31.05
C ASP A 97 -7.93 -6.23 30.78
N HIS A 98 -7.18 -5.27 30.27
CA HIS A 98 -7.76 -3.98 29.85
C HIS A 98 -8.79 -4.14 28.73
N ALA A 99 -8.54 -5.08 27.82
CA ALA A 99 -9.47 -5.56 26.80
C ALA A 99 -9.52 -7.09 26.73
N MET A 100 -10.67 -7.60 26.27
CA MET A 100 -10.98 -9.02 26.11
C MET A 100 -11.44 -9.31 24.68
N VAL A 101 -11.13 -10.50 24.19
CA VAL A 101 -11.76 -11.08 23.00
C VAL A 101 -13.11 -11.67 23.39
N THR A 102 -14.19 -11.27 22.70
CA THR A 102 -15.58 -11.57 23.09
C THR A 102 -16.47 -11.96 21.90
N ASP A 103 -17.48 -12.80 22.16
CA ASP A 103 -18.47 -13.29 21.18
C ASP A 103 -19.80 -12.51 21.26
N PRO A 104 -20.53 -12.33 20.14
CA PRO A 104 -20.13 -12.59 18.76
C PRO A 104 -19.24 -11.48 18.17
N GLY A 105 -18.40 -11.81 17.18
CA GLY A 105 -17.72 -10.83 16.32
C GLY A 105 -18.70 -10.05 15.43
N PHE A 106 -18.23 -9.05 14.69
CA PHE A 106 -19.10 -8.19 13.87
C PHE A 106 -19.41 -8.70 12.46
N ASP A 107 -18.54 -9.51 11.88
CA ASP A 107 -18.61 -9.95 10.48
C ASP A 107 -19.02 -11.43 10.32
N GLY A 108 -19.30 -12.12 11.42
CA GLY A 108 -19.68 -13.54 11.45
C GLY A 108 -18.50 -14.51 11.28
N VAL A 109 -17.28 -13.99 11.17
CA VAL A 109 -16.01 -14.70 11.31
C VAL A 109 -15.35 -14.17 12.59
N GLY A 110 -14.57 -15.00 13.28
CA GLY A 110 -13.88 -14.54 14.47
C GLY A 110 -14.74 -14.01 15.61
N LEU A 111 -14.07 -13.26 16.48
CA LEU A 111 -14.60 -12.57 17.64
C LEU A 111 -14.21 -11.09 17.53
N LYS A 112 -14.48 -10.29 18.57
CA LYS A 112 -14.10 -8.87 18.61
C LYS A 112 -13.37 -8.52 19.90
N ALA A 113 -12.53 -7.49 19.87
CA ALA A 113 -11.96 -6.93 21.09
C ALA A 113 -12.97 -6.03 21.80
N THR A 114 -13.06 -6.14 23.12
CA THR A 114 -13.93 -5.34 23.98
C THR A 114 -13.13 -4.76 25.12
N THR A 115 -13.07 -3.43 25.24
CA THR A 115 -12.50 -2.79 26.44
C THR A 115 -13.35 -3.11 27.67
N GLN A 116 -12.72 -3.33 28.82
CA GLN A 116 -13.46 -3.67 30.05
C GLN A 116 -12.95 -2.96 31.31
N ILE A 117 -11.80 -2.28 31.24
CA ILE A 117 -11.27 -1.48 32.34
C ILE A 117 -11.38 -0.01 31.96
N GLU A 118 -12.01 0.79 32.83
CA GLU A 118 -12.13 2.23 32.66
C GLU A 118 -10.74 2.86 32.49
N HIS A 119 -10.53 3.57 31.38
CA HIS A 119 -9.23 4.14 31.00
C HIS A 119 -8.11 3.11 30.81
N GLY A 120 -8.42 1.81 30.82
CA GLY A 120 -7.48 0.73 30.50
C GLY A 120 -7.17 0.75 29.01
N GLY A 121 -5.92 1.05 28.66
CA GLY A 121 -5.46 0.99 27.28
C GLY A 121 -4.89 -0.39 26.93
N SER A 122 -5.20 -0.88 25.73
CA SER A 122 -4.53 -2.03 25.12
C SER A 122 -3.74 -1.56 23.89
N TYR A 123 -2.48 -1.93 23.81
CA TYR A 123 -1.49 -1.32 22.91
C TYR A 123 -0.88 -2.37 21.98
N ARG A 124 -0.56 -1.97 20.75
CA ARG A 124 0.22 -2.80 19.82
C ARG A 124 1.07 -1.98 18.88
N THR A 125 2.35 -2.32 18.81
CA THR A 125 3.34 -1.64 17.97
C THR A 125 3.35 -2.21 16.56
N LEU A 126 3.43 -1.33 15.56
CA LEU A 126 3.51 -1.70 14.14
C LEU A 126 4.91 -2.22 13.79
N ASP A 127 4.99 -3.22 12.92
CA ASP A 127 6.24 -3.59 12.28
C ASP A 127 6.58 -2.55 11.20
N ASN A 128 7.74 -1.93 11.32
CA ASN A 128 8.20 -0.89 10.42
C ASN A 128 9.20 -1.42 9.37
N ALA A 129 9.54 -2.71 9.42
CA ALA A 129 10.49 -3.30 8.49
C ALA A 129 9.99 -3.18 7.04
N GLY A 130 10.81 -2.58 6.17
CA GLY A 130 10.50 -2.40 4.75
C GLY A 130 9.58 -1.22 4.43
N PHE A 131 9.27 -0.38 5.42
CA PHE A 131 8.47 0.85 5.25
C PHE A 131 9.30 2.13 5.26
N ASP A 132 10.64 2.06 5.26
CA ASP A 132 11.56 3.21 5.32
C ASP A 132 11.14 4.44 4.49
N PRO A 133 10.61 4.32 3.25
CA PRO A 133 10.20 5.48 2.45
C PRO A 133 9.03 6.29 3.01
N ILE A 134 8.27 5.74 3.96
CA ILE A 134 7.17 6.45 4.64
C ILE A 134 7.40 6.66 6.14
N LEU A 135 8.61 6.36 6.59
CA LEU A 135 9.03 6.56 7.97
C LEU A 135 9.84 7.85 8.12
N ASP A 136 9.60 8.55 9.22
CA ASP A 136 10.46 9.60 9.74
C ASP A 136 11.06 9.13 11.07
N ALA A 137 12.39 9.05 11.12
CA ALA A 137 13.14 8.50 12.25
C ALA A 137 12.62 7.14 12.76
N GLY A 138 12.18 6.26 11.85
CA GLY A 138 11.67 4.92 12.16
C GLY A 138 10.21 4.85 12.61
N ARG A 139 9.45 5.94 12.45
CA ARG A 139 8.04 6.05 12.81
C ARG A 139 7.23 6.48 11.60
N PHE A 140 5.98 6.04 11.51
CA PHE A 140 5.10 6.43 10.42
C PHE A 140 4.76 7.91 10.50
N GLY A 141 4.67 8.53 9.32
CA GLY A 141 4.22 9.90 9.16
C GLY A 141 5.21 10.82 8.46
N LEU A 142 6.09 10.30 7.58
CA LEU A 142 6.97 11.18 6.81
C LEU A 142 6.16 12.18 5.95
N ASP A 143 6.59 13.44 5.90
CA ASP A 143 5.94 14.46 5.08
C ASP A 143 5.80 14.02 3.60
N GLY A 144 4.67 14.33 3.00
CA GLY A 144 4.31 13.95 1.63
C GLY A 144 3.75 12.53 1.51
N THR A 145 3.55 11.82 2.63
CA THR A 145 2.99 10.47 2.66
C THR A 145 1.55 10.47 3.17
N GLU A 146 0.90 9.31 3.10
CA GLU A 146 -0.50 9.16 3.45
C GLU A 146 -0.72 7.78 4.07
N ILE A 147 -1.52 7.74 5.13
CA ILE A 147 -1.94 6.50 5.79
C ILE A 147 -3.45 6.50 5.96
N TRP A 148 -4.03 5.33 5.77
CA TRP A 148 -5.42 5.04 6.07
C TRP A 148 -5.52 4.12 7.28
N LEU A 149 -6.51 4.36 8.12
CA LEU A 149 -6.93 3.46 9.19
C LEU A 149 -8.43 3.19 9.01
N SER A 150 -8.83 1.94 9.00
CA SER A 150 -10.23 1.54 9.10
C SER A 150 -10.46 0.49 10.16
N PHE A 151 -11.65 0.50 10.75
CA PHE A 151 -12.08 -0.47 11.75
C PHE A 151 -13.60 -0.40 11.97
N GLU A 152 -14.16 -1.46 12.52
CA GLU A 152 -15.54 -1.49 13.00
C GLU A 152 -15.59 -1.20 14.49
N CYS A 153 -16.56 -0.40 14.93
CA CYS A 153 -16.66 0.05 16.31
C CYS A 153 -18.12 0.17 16.77
N GLU A 154 -18.38 -0.18 18.04
CA GLU A 154 -19.67 0.02 18.71
C GLU A 154 -19.43 0.15 20.23
N ARG A 155 -20.10 1.09 20.89
CA ARG A 155 -20.19 1.14 22.35
C ARG A 155 -21.15 0.06 22.82
N ASP A 156 -20.72 -0.76 23.78
CA ASP A 156 -21.58 -1.80 24.38
C ASP A 156 -22.88 -1.20 24.91
N LEU A 157 -24.00 -1.92 24.74
CA LEU A 157 -25.33 -1.44 25.14
C LEU A 157 -25.43 -1.07 26.63
N PHE A 158 -24.62 -1.67 27.48
CA PHE A 158 -24.58 -1.42 28.91
C PHE A 158 -23.43 -0.51 29.34
N SER A 159 -22.57 -0.12 28.42
CA SER A 159 -21.49 0.82 28.68
C SER A 159 -22.04 2.23 28.85
N ASP A 160 -21.52 2.94 29.85
CA ASP A 160 -21.72 4.37 30.05
C ASP A 160 -20.42 5.15 29.85
N ASP A 161 -19.44 4.58 29.14
CA ASP A 161 -18.22 5.28 28.75
C ASP A 161 -18.55 6.54 27.92
N TRP A 162 -17.88 7.65 28.25
CA TRP A 162 -18.05 8.95 27.57
C TRP A 162 -17.13 9.12 26.37
N TYR A 163 -16.23 8.17 26.15
CA TYR A 163 -15.38 8.10 24.98
C TYR A 163 -14.96 6.66 24.72
N GLY A 164 -14.64 6.34 23.48
CA GLY A 164 -14.08 5.05 23.09
C GLY A 164 -13.65 5.00 21.65
N GLY A 165 -12.47 4.45 21.38
CA GLY A 165 -11.86 4.54 20.05
C GLY A 165 -10.44 3.98 19.97
N ILE A 166 -9.80 4.30 18.84
CA ILE A 166 -8.40 3.98 18.56
C ILE A 166 -7.58 5.27 18.58
N SER A 167 -6.49 5.25 19.34
CA SER A 167 -5.46 6.28 19.29
C SER A 167 -4.34 5.88 18.33
N LEU A 168 -3.85 6.82 17.52
CA LEU A 168 -2.48 6.76 17.01
C LEU A 168 -1.55 7.28 18.09
N TYR A 169 -0.59 6.44 18.47
CA TYR A 169 0.28 6.64 19.62
C TYR A 169 1.74 6.67 19.19
N GLU A 170 2.48 7.62 19.76
CA GLU A 170 3.94 7.59 19.72
C GLU A 170 4.43 6.96 21.01
N GLN A 171 5.01 5.77 20.90
CA GLN A 171 5.43 5.00 22.06
C GLN A 171 6.38 5.83 22.95
N TRP A 172 6.10 5.82 24.25
CA TRP A 172 6.81 6.60 25.29
C TRP A 172 6.62 8.12 25.23
N VAL A 173 5.79 8.64 24.32
CA VAL A 173 5.49 10.07 24.23
C VAL A 173 4.03 10.33 24.53
N GLY A 174 3.11 9.66 23.84
CA GLY A 174 1.69 9.87 24.06
C GLY A 174 0.84 9.70 22.82
N GLU A 175 -0.45 9.90 23.03
CA GLU A 175 -1.45 9.97 21.97
C GLU A 175 -1.22 11.20 21.09
N LYS A 176 -1.36 11.01 19.77
CA LYS A 176 -1.20 12.05 18.76
C LYS A 176 -2.50 12.40 18.06
N LEU A 177 -3.36 11.41 17.91
CA LEU A 177 -4.64 11.50 17.23
C LEU A 177 -5.54 10.41 17.81
N PHE A 178 -6.80 10.75 18.04
CA PHE A 178 -7.84 9.82 18.46
C PHE A 178 -8.96 9.79 17.41
N VAL A 179 -9.44 8.59 17.07
CA VAL A 179 -10.61 8.36 16.22
C VAL A 179 -11.56 7.39 16.91
N GLY A 180 -12.84 7.74 16.97
CA GLY A 180 -13.84 6.98 17.72
C GLY A 180 -14.95 7.91 18.19
N SER A 181 -15.53 7.66 19.36
CA SER A 181 -16.42 8.61 20.04
C SER A 181 -15.59 9.51 20.96
N PRO A 182 -15.40 10.81 20.64
CA PRO A 182 -14.64 11.74 21.47
C PRO A 182 -15.29 11.97 22.84
N TRP A 183 -14.52 12.54 23.77
CA TRP A 183 -15.01 12.78 25.13
C TRP A 183 -16.25 13.69 25.17
N GLY A 184 -17.29 13.22 25.87
CA GLY A 184 -18.46 14.02 26.19
C GLY A 184 -19.54 14.05 25.11
N GLY A 185 -19.46 13.17 24.11
CA GLY A 185 -20.46 12.98 23.06
C GLY A 185 -20.86 11.52 22.86
N ASP A 186 -21.89 11.33 22.05
CA ASP A 186 -22.30 10.01 21.55
C ASP A 186 -22.01 9.88 20.04
N GLU A 187 -21.41 10.89 19.42
CA GLU A 187 -21.11 10.92 17.99
C GLU A 187 -19.73 10.37 17.68
N TRP A 188 -19.57 9.76 16.49
CA TRP A 188 -18.26 9.42 15.94
C TRP A 188 -17.50 10.68 15.53
N GLY A 189 -16.17 10.67 15.63
CA GLY A 189 -15.36 11.85 15.41
C GLY A 189 -13.85 11.64 15.54
N LEU A 190 -13.16 12.77 15.52
CA LEU A 190 -11.72 12.91 15.71
C LEU A 190 -11.46 13.80 16.92
N ASP A 191 -10.43 13.47 17.68
CA ASP A 191 -10.02 14.27 18.83
C ASP A 191 -8.50 14.34 18.99
N LEU A 192 -8.06 15.40 19.66
CA LEU A 192 -6.72 15.56 20.18
C LEU A 192 -6.79 15.53 21.71
N PRO A 193 -5.83 14.88 22.37
CA PRO A 193 -5.73 14.98 23.81
C PRO A 193 -5.66 16.46 24.23
N PHE A 194 -6.59 16.87 25.10
CA PHE A 194 -6.66 18.19 25.75
C PHE A 194 -7.09 19.37 24.85
N VAL A 195 -7.76 19.12 23.72
CA VAL A 195 -8.36 20.20 22.91
C VAL A 195 -9.82 20.44 23.30
N LEU A 196 -10.27 21.69 23.19
CA LEU A 196 -11.59 22.10 23.70
C LEU A 196 -12.77 21.68 22.82
N PHE A 197 -12.53 21.30 21.56
CA PHE A 197 -13.58 21.04 20.59
C PHE A 197 -13.17 19.88 19.65
N PRO A 198 -13.59 18.64 19.95
CA PRO A 198 -13.42 17.54 19.00
C PRO A 198 -14.24 17.79 17.72
N GLY A 199 -13.80 17.22 16.61
CA GLY A 199 -14.58 17.20 15.38
C GLY A 199 -15.51 16.00 15.38
N VAL A 200 -16.81 16.22 15.39
CA VAL A 200 -17.82 15.15 15.46
C VAL A 200 -18.69 15.12 14.19
N VAL A 201 -19.09 13.91 13.81
CA VAL A 201 -20.03 13.65 12.72
C VAL A 201 -21.45 13.73 13.27
N ILE A 202 -22.05 14.91 13.17
CA ILE A 202 -23.37 15.22 13.74
C ILE A 202 -24.43 14.23 13.25
N GLY A 203 -25.17 13.65 14.19
CA GLY A 203 -26.29 12.74 13.91
C GLY A 203 -25.91 11.26 13.87
N THR A 204 -24.62 10.94 14.03
CA THR A 204 -24.19 9.56 14.33
C THR A 204 -24.46 9.19 15.79
N ASN A 205 -24.34 7.91 16.12
CA ASN A 205 -24.48 7.41 17.48
C ASN A 205 -23.51 6.24 17.69
N CYS A 206 -22.65 6.33 18.71
CA CYS A 206 -21.61 5.35 18.96
C CYS A 206 -22.13 4.04 19.54
N SER A 207 -23.37 3.99 20.01
CA SER A 207 -24.09 2.75 20.36
C SER A 207 -24.74 2.07 19.15
N VAL A 208 -24.46 2.53 17.93
CA VAL A 208 -24.77 1.84 16.68
C VAL A 208 -23.46 1.49 16.01
N LYS A 209 -23.27 0.20 15.68
CA LYS A 209 -22.08 -0.25 14.97
C LYS A 209 -21.85 0.58 13.72
N ALA A 210 -20.63 1.07 13.55
CA ALA A 210 -20.18 1.75 12.36
C ALA A 210 -18.83 1.22 11.88
N THR A 211 -18.57 1.36 10.58
CA THR A 211 -17.24 1.23 9.98
C THR A 211 -16.66 2.63 9.81
N LEU A 212 -15.55 2.89 10.49
CA LEU A 212 -14.84 4.16 10.41
C LEU A 212 -13.69 4.04 9.42
N TRP A 213 -13.56 5.02 8.53
CA TRP A 213 -12.40 5.17 7.64
C TRP A 213 -11.77 6.53 7.89
N MET A 214 -10.50 6.52 8.27
CA MET A 214 -9.70 7.70 8.52
C MET A 214 -8.54 7.76 7.54
N GLN A 215 -8.30 8.93 6.96
CA GLN A 215 -7.11 9.24 6.18
C GLN A 215 -6.29 10.28 6.92
N VAL A 216 -4.99 10.04 7.06
CA VAL A 216 -4.01 11.02 7.54
C VAL A 216 -3.08 11.34 6.37
N ARG A 217 -3.08 12.60 5.94
CA ARG A 217 -2.11 13.11 4.96
C ARG A 217 -1.03 13.85 5.73
N PHE A 218 0.17 13.31 5.68
CA PHE A 218 1.33 13.89 6.35
C PHE A 218 1.88 15.02 5.48
N LEU A 219 1.76 16.26 5.94
CA LEU A 219 2.17 17.47 5.22
C LEU A 219 3.49 17.99 5.83
N PRO A 220 4.19 18.93 5.18
CA PRO A 220 5.38 19.57 5.78
C PRO A 220 5.13 20.42 7.05
N GLY A 221 3.97 20.26 7.70
CA GLY A 221 3.47 21.07 8.80
C GLY A 221 2.32 20.34 9.47
N ASP A 222 1.20 21.02 9.74
CA ASP A 222 0.03 20.37 10.33
C ASP A 222 -0.54 19.30 9.39
N GLU A 223 -0.93 18.16 9.97
CA GLU A 223 -1.46 17.01 9.24
C GLU A 223 -2.94 17.19 8.95
N GLU A 224 -3.35 16.84 7.74
CA GLU A 224 -4.76 16.83 7.37
C GLU A 224 -5.35 15.45 7.69
N VAL A 225 -6.37 15.43 8.55
CA VAL A 225 -7.08 14.21 8.94
C VAL A 225 -8.52 14.29 8.48
N ASN A 226 -8.91 13.29 7.68
CA ASN A 226 -10.24 13.14 7.11
C ASN A 226 -10.91 11.87 7.69
N LEU A 227 -12.18 11.95 8.05
CA LEU A 227 -12.97 10.85 8.58
C LEU A 227 -14.25 10.67 7.76
N TRP A 228 -14.58 9.40 7.47
CA TRP A 228 -15.85 8.96 6.91
C TRP A 228 -16.45 7.89 7.82
N VAL A 229 -17.77 7.97 8.03
CA VAL A 229 -18.56 7.00 8.80
C VAL A 229 -19.43 6.22 7.82
N ASP A 230 -19.31 4.90 7.85
CA ASP A 230 -20.01 3.96 6.96
C ASP A 230 -19.93 4.35 5.46
N PRO A 231 -18.73 4.65 4.92
CA PRO A 231 -18.61 4.95 3.51
C PRO A 231 -19.02 3.75 2.65
N ALA A 232 -19.60 4.01 1.48
CA ALA A 232 -20.11 2.97 0.58
C ALA A 232 -19.00 2.12 -0.09
N THR A 233 -17.76 2.61 -0.07
CA THR A 233 -16.58 1.97 -0.67
C THR A 233 -15.37 2.21 0.21
N ASP A 234 -14.44 1.26 0.20
CA ASP A 234 -13.09 1.44 0.73
C ASP A 234 -12.40 2.64 0.05
N TYR A 235 -11.51 3.30 0.79
CA TYR A 235 -10.75 4.47 0.32
C TYR A 235 -11.65 5.55 -0.31
N PRO A 236 -12.66 6.04 0.43
CA PRO A 236 -13.64 6.97 -0.11
C PRO A 236 -12.98 8.25 -0.63
N THR A 237 -13.36 8.65 -1.84
CA THR A 237 -12.94 9.93 -2.45
C THR A 237 -14.04 10.99 -2.39
N THR A 238 -15.13 10.73 -1.66
CA THR A 238 -16.21 11.69 -1.40
C THR A 238 -15.76 12.73 -0.39
N THR A 239 -16.52 13.82 -0.24
CA THR A 239 -16.30 14.76 0.86
C THR A 239 -16.29 14.01 2.20
N PRO A 240 -15.29 14.21 3.08
CA PRO A 240 -15.27 13.61 4.41
C PRO A 240 -16.38 14.17 5.29
N ASP A 241 -16.85 13.34 6.21
CA ASP A 241 -17.86 13.73 7.19
C ASP A 241 -17.28 14.69 8.24
N VAL A 242 -16.01 14.49 8.59
CA VAL A 242 -15.19 15.42 9.40
C VAL A 242 -13.81 15.58 8.75
N GLN A 243 -13.34 16.82 8.68
CA GLN A 243 -11.98 17.17 8.26
C GLN A 243 -11.38 18.14 9.26
N MET A 244 -10.16 17.86 9.71
CA MET A 244 -9.45 18.63 10.72
C MET A 244 -7.95 18.68 10.43
N PHE A 245 -7.27 19.67 11.01
CA PHE A 245 -5.81 19.76 11.00
C PHE A 245 -5.26 19.47 12.39
N PHE A 246 -4.21 18.66 12.44
CA PHE A 246 -3.55 18.22 13.65
C PHE A 246 -2.10 18.73 13.64
N PRO A 247 -1.50 19.12 14.78
CA PRO A 247 -0.09 19.46 14.82
C PRO A 247 0.77 18.33 14.25
N ASP A 248 1.82 18.68 13.52
CA ASP A 248 2.82 17.75 12.97
C ASP A 248 3.17 16.60 13.93
N PHE A 249 2.93 15.36 13.50
CA PHE A 249 3.09 14.18 14.36
C PHE A 249 3.58 12.92 13.64
N ARG A 250 4.18 12.02 14.42
CA ARG A 250 4.55 10.67 14.02
C ARG A 250 3.95 9.66 14.98
N PHE A 251 3.75 8.42 14.52
CA PHE A 251 3.25 7.34 15.36
C PHE A 251 3.88 6.01 15.00
N ASN A 252 3.83 5.04 15.90
CA ASN A 252 4.34 3.69 15.69
C ASN A 252 3.55 2.62 16.45
N GLU A 253 2.48 3.01 17.13
CA GLU A 253 1.68 2.16 18.00
C GLU A 253 0.22 2.60 17.91
N ILE A 254 -0.68 1.64 18.03
CA ILE A 254 -2.10 1.93 18.25
C ILE A 254 -2.48 1.60 19.69
N ARG A 255 -3.52 2.28 20.17
CA ARG A 255 -4.14 2.01 21.47
C ARG A 255 -5.65 1.90 21.34
N LEU A 256 -6.22 0.81 21.82
CA LEU A 256 -7.65 0.67 22.07
C LEU A 256 -7.95 1.17 23.48
N GLN A 257 -8.92 2.07 23.63
CA GLN A 257 -9.31 2.58 24.95
C GLN A 257 -10.75 3.09 24.94
N SER A 258 -11.41 2.99 26.10
CA SER A 258 -12.62 3.73 26.44
C SER A 258 -12.62 4.09 27.93
N GLY A 259 -13.53 4.96 28.36
CA GLY A 259 -13.64 5.28 29.79
C GLY A 259 -14.48 6.50 30.14
N SER A 260 -14.25 7.00 31.36
CA SER A 260 -15.07 8.03 32.05
C SER A 260 -16.49 7.59 32.39
N GLY A 261 -16.72 6.28 32.45
CA GLY A 261 -17.98 5.63 32.83
C GLY A 261 -17.80 4.71 34.05
N VAL A 262 -18.89 4.20 34.60
CA VAL A 262 -18.89 3.17 35.66
C VAL A 262 -18.84 1.75 35.05
N THR A 263 -19.44 1.57 33.88
CA THR A 263 -19.50 0.33 33.13
C THR A 263 -18.81 0.54 31.80
N THR A 264 -17.67 -0.13 31.61
CA THR A 264 -16.81 0.05 30.43
C THR A 264 -17.16 -0.94 29.33
N GLY A 265 -17.11 -0.47 28.08
CA GLY A 265 -17.35 -1.32 26.92
C GLY A 265 -17.38 -0.56 25.62
N PHE A 266 -16.33 -0.72 24.83
CA PHE A 266 -16.34 -0.47 23.39
C PHE A 266 -15.80 -1.72 22.69
N HIS A 267 -16.45 -2.06 21.59
CA HIS A 267 -16.15 -3.18 20.76
C HIS A 267 -15.36 -2.72 19.52
N PHE A 268 -14.35 -3.49 19.14
CA PHE A 268 -13.48 -3.21 18.01
C PHE A 268 -13.31 -4.48 17.18
N ASP A 269 -13.39 -4.33 15.87
CA ASP A 269 -13.15 -5.42 14.93
C ASP A 269 -12.49 -4.90 13.64
N ASN A 270 -11.90 -5.80 12.86
CA ASN A 270 -11.41 -5.54 11.51
C ASN A 270 -10.52 -4.29 11.37
N ILE A 271 -9.54 -4.13 12.27
CA ILE A 271 -8.59 -3.02 12.21
C ILE A 271 -7.67 -3.22 11.01
N SER A 272 -7.59 -2.22 10.14
CA SER A 272 -6.70 -2.21 8.97
C SER A 272 -5.97 -0.88 8.89
N ILE A 273 -4.65 -0.92 8.79
CA ILE A 273 -3.79 0.24 8.53
C ILE A 273 -3.14 0.03 7.18
N THR A 274 -3.33 0.95 6.26
CA THR A 274 -2.84 0.84 4.89
C THR A 274 -2.25 2.16 4.41
N THR A 275 -1.56 2.12 3.28
CA THR A 275 -0.94 3.29 2.64
C THR A 275 -1.13 3.16 1.13
N PRO A 276 -1.23 4.26 0.38
CA PRO A 276 -0.93 4.22 -1.05
C PRO A 276 0.36 3.47 -1.30
N ASN A 277 0.42 2.76 -2.42
CA ASN A 277 1.67 2.12 -2.82
C ASN A 277 2.75 3.19 -2.97
N PHE A 278 3.84 3.06 -2.22
CA PHE A 278 4.96 4.02 -2.20
C PHE A 278 6.24 3.43 -2.79
N ARG A 279 6.23 2.15 -3.12
CA ARG A 279 7.34 1.42 -3.72
C ARG A 279 7.05 1.04 -5.17
N PRO A 280 8.08 0.85 -6.00
CA PRO A 280 7.90 0.30 -7.33
C PRO A 280 7.15 -1.04 -7.28
N VAL A 281 6.33 -1.31 -8.28
CA VAL A 281 5.54 -2.55 -8.38
C VAL A 281 5.86 -3.25 -9.68
N LEU A 282 6.03 -4.56 -9.60
CA LEU A 282 6.14 -5.45 -10.74
C LEU A 282 4.96 -6.43 -10.73
N ALA A 283 4.24 -6.48 -11.84
CA ALA A 283 3.27 -7.52 -12.17
C ALA A 283 3.73 -8.29 -13.42
N VAL A 284 3.65 -9.62 -13.36
CA VAL A 284 3.99 -10.52 -14.47
C VAL A 284 2.78 -11.31 -14.88
N SER A 285 2.44 -11.27 -16.17
CA SER A 285 1.30 -12.01 -16.73
C SER A 285 1.68 -12.71 -18.03
N ASN A 286 0.89 -13.73 -18.37
CA ASN A 286 1.09 -14.55 -19.57
C ASN A 286 2.49 -15.21 -19.67
N LEU A 287 3.06 -15.60 -18.53
CA LEU A 287 4.34 -16.31 -18.47
C LEU A 287 4.15 -17.79 -18.90
N ILE A 288 3.95 -18.01 -20.20
CA ILE A 288 3.66 -19.33 -20.80
C ILE A 288 4.68 -19.63 -21.89
N GLY A 289 5.26 -20.83 -21.89
CA GLY A 289 6.26 -21.22 -22.87
C GLY A 289 5.76 -21.12 -24.32
N GLY A 290 6.54 -20.47 -25.18
CA GLY A 290 6.21 -20.22 -26.58
C GLY A 290 5.30 -19.02 -26.83
N GLN A 291 4.89 -18.29 -25.79
CA GLN A 291 4.08 -17.08 -25.89
C GLN A 291 4.89 -15.83 -25.53
N VAL A 292 4.23 -14.67 -25.49
CA VAL A 292 4.81 -13.39 -25.05
C VAL A 292 4.27 -13.09 -23.66
N ALA A 293 5.17 -12.92 -22.69
CA ALA A 293 4.83 -12.46 -21.35
C ALA A 293 4.82 -10.94 -21.27
N ASP A 294 3.97 -10.41 -20.41
CA ASP A 294 3.86 -8.99 -20.10
C ASP A 294 4.42 -8.73 -18.70
N PHE A 295 5.34 -7.77 -18.61
CA PHE A 295 5.91 -7.27 -17.37
C PHE A 295 5.49 -5.82 -17.20
N ASN A 296 4.53 -5.59 -16.31
CA ASN A 296 3.99 -4.27 -16.03
C ASN A 296 4.71 -3.70 -14.81
N LEU A 297 5.32 -2.54 -14.99
CA LEU A 297 5.93 -1.74 -13.95
C LEU A 297 5.00 -0.57 -13.63
N SER A 298 4.75 -0.32 -12.35
CA SER A 298 4.02 0.86 -11.89
C SER A 298 4.68 1.45 -10.64
N ASN A 299 4.38 2.73 -10.37
CA ASN A 299 4.92 3.47 -9.23
C ASN A 299 6.46 3.57 -9.21
N PHE A 300 7.08 3.65 -10.38
CA PHE A 300 8.48 4.03 -10.51
C PHE A 300 8.60 5.55 -10.61
N THR A 301 9.79 6.08 -10.42
CA THR A 301 10.10 7.49 -10.68
C THR A 301 9.72 7.83 -12.13
N PRO A 302 8.90 8.85 -12.40
CA PRO A 302 8.51 9.23 -13.76
C PRO A 302 9.69 9.60 -14.65
N ASN A 303 9.64 9.20 -15.92
CA ASN A 303 10.70 9.44 -16.92
C ASN A 303 12.09 8.92 -16.50
N SER A 304 12.13 7.88 -15.66
CA SER A 304 13.34 7.29 -15.10
C SER A 304 13.68 5.96 -15.78
N THR A 305 14.85 5.46 -15.44
CA THR A 305 15.31 4.13 -15.81
C THR A 305 14.82 3.08 -14.80
N ALA A 306 14.24 2.00 -15.31
CA ALA A 306 13.92 0.81 -14.56
C ALA A 306 14.69 -0.41 -15.10
N TYR A 307 15.17 -1.25 -14.19
CA TYR A 307 15.81 -2.53 -14.51
C TYR A 307 14.93 -3.68 -14.06
N LEU A 308 14.42 -4.46 -15.01
CA LEU A 308 13.75 -5.71 -14.71
C LEU A 308 14.81 -6.83 -14.60
N ILE A 309 14.74 -7.59 -13.51
CA ILE A 309 15.70 -8.63 -13.18
C ILE A 309 14.98 -9.93 -12.81
N TYR A 310 15.61 -11.07 -13.09
CA TYR A 310 15.07 -12.36 -12.68
C TYR A 310 16.15 -13.35 -12.27
N SER A 311 15.77 -14.33 -11.46
CA SER A 311 16.58 -15.47 -11.07
C SER A 311 15.83 -16.78 -11.29
N PRO A 312 16.49 -17.84 -11.80
CA PRO A 312 15.96 -19.20 -11.76
C PRO A 312 16.44 -19.99 -10.52
N PHE A 313 17.21 -19.38 -9.61
CA PHE A 313 17.87 -20.09 -8.50
C PHE A 313 17.12 -20.02 -7.17
N GLY A 314 16.16 -19.10 -7.04
CA GLY A 314 15.32 -18.99 -5.86
C GLY A 314 15.07 -17.54 -5.44
N PRO A 315 14.20 -17.36 -4.45
CA PRO A 315 14.09 -16.09 -3.75
C PRO A 315 15.42 -15.81 -3.03
N GLY A 316 15.74 -14.55 -2.80
CA GLY A 316 16.96 -14.10 -2.12
C GLY A 316 16.99 -14.45 -0.62
N PRO A 317 17.62 -13.63 0.24
CA PRO A 317 18.11 -12.26 -0.01
C PRO A 317 19.54 -12.22 -0.59
N THR A 318 19.77 -11.26 -1.48
CA THR A 318 21.10 -10.86 -1.95
C THR A 318 21.35 -9.40 -1.61
N GLN A 319 22.39 -9.11 -0.82
CA GLN A 319 22.78 -7.73 -0.54
C GLN A 319 23.42 -7.08 -1.77
N THR A 320 22.93 -5.91 -2.16
CA THR A 320 23.47 -5.11 -3.26
C THR A 320 23.84 -3.71 -2.81
N ALA A 321 24.42 -2.92 -3.72
CA ALA A 321 24.67 -1.49 -3.51
C ALA A 321 23.38 -0.64 -3.47
N TYR A 322 22.25 -1.20 -3.89
CA TYR A 322 20.94 -0.56 -3.94
C TYR A 322 19.96 -1.10 -2.88
N GLY A 323 20.49 -1.80 -1.87
CA GLY A 323 19.68 -2.46 -0.84
C GLY A 323 19.62 -3.97 -1.02
N THR A 324 18.73 -4.59 -0.25
CA THR A 324 18.50 -6.04 -0.29
C THR A 324 17.60 -6.38 -1.47
N MET A 325 18.10 -7.24 -2.35
CA MET A 325 17.36 -7.78 -3.48
C MET A 325 16.81 -9.16 -3.11
N ASP A 326 15.54 -9.43 -3.37
CA ASP A 326 14.86 -10.67 -3.00
C ASP A 326 15.05 -11.78 -4.05
N LEU A 327 16.23 -11.84 -4.67
CA LEU A 327 16.59 -12.83 -5.68
C LEU A 327 17.93 -13.48 -5.32
N THR A 328 18.04 -14.79 -5.51
CA THR A 328 19.31 -15.52 -5.36
C THR A 328 20.19 -15.33 -6.61
N MET A 329 21.48 -15.06 -6.41
CA MET A 329 22.44 -14.96 -7.51
C MET A 329 22.74 -16.33 -8.16
N PRO A 330 23.08 -16.38 -9.47
CA PRO A 330 23.16 -15.24 -10.39
C PRO A 330 21.80 -14.78 -10.90
N VAL A 331 21.65 -13.46 -11.06
CA VAL A 331 20.48 -12.83 -11.69
C VAL A 331 20.76 -12.46 -13.14
N THR A 332 19.71 -12.46 -13.95
CA THR A 332 19.73 -11.94 -15.32
C THR A 332 18.99 -10.60 -15.36
N VAL A 333 19.60 -9.60 -16.02
CA VAL A 333 18.97 -8.31 -16.27
C VAL A 333 18.33 -8.33 -17.65
N LEU A 334 17.03 -8.03 -17.73
CA LEU A 334 16.29 -7.86 -18.97
C LEU A 334 16.56 -6.46 -19.56
N PRO A 335 16.16 -6.19 -20.83
CA PRO A 335 16.36 -4.88 -21.42
C PRO A 335 15.86 -3.74 -20.52
N GLN A 336 16.65 -2.68 -20.44
CA GLN A 336 16.32 -1.49 -19.67
C GLN A 336 15.01 -0.87 -20.17
N LEU A 337 14.18 -0.44 -19.23
CA LEU A 337 12.94 0.28 -19.52
C LEU A 337 13.08 1.75 -19.11
N THR A 338 12.38 2.61 -19.85
CA THR A 338 12.15 3.99 -19.44
C THR A 338 10.69 4.11 -19.05
N THR A 339 10.43 4.57 -17.83
CA THR A 339 9.07 4.80 -17.34
C THR A 339 8.49 6.06 -17.98
N ASP A 340 7.17 6.11 -18.10
CA ASP A 340 6.47 7.26 -18.66
C ASP A 340 6.31 8.40 -17.62
N ALA A 341 5.50 9.39 -17.95
CA ALA A 341 5.25 10.54 -17.07
C ALA A 341 4.45 10.19 -15.80
N ASN A 342 3.83 9.02 -15.74
CA ASN A 342 3.13 8.51 -14.57
C ASN A 342 3.99 7.54 -13.75
N GLY A 343 5.17 7.16 -14.25
CA GLY A 343 6.00 6.16 -13.58
C GLY A 343 5.71 4.73 -14.01
N ASP A 344 5.01 4.53 -15.13
CA ASP A 344 4.63 3.21 -15.61
C ASP A 344 5.54 2.76 -16.77
N ALA A 345 5.73 1.45 -16.93
CA ALA A 345 6.38 0.87 -18.10
C ALA A 345 5.85 -0.55 -18.40
N LEU A 346 5.92 -0.96 -19.66
CA LEU A 346 5.58 -2.31 -20.10
C LEU A 346 6.73 -2.89 -20.90
N LEU A 347 7.21 -4.08 -20.49
CA LEU A 347 8.03 -4.94 -21.33
C LEU A 347 7.21 -6.13 -21.80
N GLN A 348 7.22 -6.36 -23.11
CA GLN A 348 6.71 -7.59 -23.69
C GLN A 348 7.91 -8.44 -24.14
N ALA A 349 8.04 -9.65 -23.61
CA ALA A 349 9.17 -10.52 -23.93
C ALA A 349 8.71 -11.95 -24.29
N PRO A 350 9.28 -12.54 -25.34
CA PRO A 350 8.97 -13.93 -25.68
C PRO A 350 9.51 -14.89 -24.62
N VAL A 351 8.68 -15.86 -24.22
CA VAL A 351 9.04 -16.92 -23.30
C VAL A 351 9.43 -18.16 -24.11
N PRO A 352 10.66 -18.70 -23.96
CA PRO A 352 11.06 -19.90 -24.68
C PRO A 352 10.16 -21.10 -24.32
N PRO A 353 9.74 -21.95 -25.30
CA PRO A 353 8.99 -23.17 -25.00
C PRO A 353 9.72 -24.12 -24.04
N SER A 354 11.06 -24.09 -24.04
CA SER A 354 11.90 -24.89 -23.13
C SER A 354 11.87 -24.43 -21.67
N ALA A 355 11.25 -23.28 -21.38
CA ALA A 355 11.11 -22.75 -20.03
C ALA A 355 9.85 -23.27 -19.31
N THR A 356 8.89 -23.88 -20.00
CA THR A 356 7.67 -24.43 -19.40
C THR A 356 7.99 -25.37 -18.23
N GLY A 357 7.26 -25.19 -17.13
CA GLY A 357 7.42 -25.93 -15.88
C GLY A 357 8.57 -25.44 -14.99
N ARG A 358 9.33 -24.41 -15.39
CA ARG A 358 10.36 -23.80 -14.53
C ARG A 358 9.76 -22.70 -13.65
N THR A 359 10.15 -22.65 -12.38
CA THR A 359 9.87 -21.52 -11.51
C THR A 359 10.90 -20.43 -11.74
N LEU A 360 10.44 -19.18 -11.88
CA LEU A 360 11.26 -17.99 -11.99
C LEU A 360 10.83 -16.96 -10.94
N TRP A 361 11.81 -16.25 -10.40
CA TRP A 361 11.60 -15.14 -9.47
C TRP A 361 12.00 -13.84 -10.16
N PHE A 362 11.13 -12.84 -10.16
CA PHE A 362 11.34 -11.55 -10.79
C PHE A 362 11.31 -10.43 -9.75
N GLN A 363 12.07 -9.38 -10.01
CA GLN A 363 12.00 -8.12 -9.29
C GLN A 363 12.38 -7.01 -10.26
N ALA A 364 12.05 -5.76 -9.94
CA ALA A 364 12.50 -4.62 -10.71
C ALA A 364 13.17 -3.60 -9.79
N LEU A 365 14.12 -2.83 -10.32
CA LEU A 365 14.83 -1.78 -9.61
C LEU A 365 14.49 -0.44 -10.26
N ASP A 366 13.94 0.49 -9.48
CA ASP A 366 13.96 1.90 -9.86
C ASP A 366 15.36 2.43 -9.64
N PHE A 367 15.97 2.98 -10.69
CA PHE A 367 17.34 3.46 -10.60
C PHE A 367 17.46 4.89 -10.05
N ALA A 368 16.43 5.72 -10.22
CA ALA A 368 16.46 7.10 -9.73
C ALA A 368 16.22 7.16 -8.21
N GLN A 369 15.33 6.30 -7.73
CA GLN A 369 15.16 6.00 -6.31
C GLN A 369 15.58 4.55 -6.11
N PRO A 370 16.82 4.26 -5.66
CA PRO A 370 17.40 2.92 -5.64
C PRO A 370 16.63 1.99 -4.70
N MET A 371 15.49 1.49 -5.19
CA MET A 371 14.48 0.74 -4.47
C MET A 371 13.99 -0.39 -5.37
N PHE A 372 13.91 -1.57 -4.78
CA PHE A 372 13.38 -2.73 -5.47
C PHE A 372 11.85 -2.79 -5.36
N SER A 373 11.22 -3.35 -6.39
CA SER A 373 9.80 -3.67 -6.37
C SER A 373 9.49 -4.85 -5.45
N ASN A 374 8.21 -5.20 -5.33
CA ASN A 374 7.83 -6.53 -4.86
C ASN A 374 8.51 -7.63 -5.68
N MET A 375 8.74 -8.78 -5.02
CA MET A 375 9.17 -10.00 -5.68
C MET A 375 7.97 -10.73 -6.28
N VAL A 376 8.11 -11.26 -7.50
CA VAL A 376 7.11 -12.09 -8.16
C VAL A 376 7.68 -13.49 -8.41
N GLU A 377 7.10 -14.50 -7.78
CA GLU A 377 7.38 -15.91 -8.06
C GLU A 377 6.32 -16.45 -9.03
N GLN A 378 6.77 -17.07 -10.13
CA GLN A 378 5.84 -17.65 -11.09
C GLN A 378 6.43 -18.90 -11.75
N VAL A 379 5.59 -19.94 -11.88
CA VAL A 379 5.89 -21.11 -12.71
C VAL A 379 5.51 -20.78 -14.15
N VAL A 380 6.43 -21.00 -15.08
CA VAL A 380 6.16 -20.85 -16.50
C VAL A 380 5.16 -21.92 -16.93
N GLY A 381 4.02 -21.47 -17.47
CA GLY A 381 2.93 -22.32 -17.96
C GLY A 381 3.26 -23.15 -19.20
#